data_AF-A0A920T9Y6-F1
#
_entry.id   AF-A0A920T9Y6-F1
#
_cell.length_a   1.000
_cell.length_b   1.000
_cell.length_c   1.000
_cell.angle_alpha   90.00
_cell.angle_beta   90.00
_cell.angle_gamma   90.00
#
_symmetry.space_group_name_H-M   'P 1'
#
loop_
_entity.id
_entity.type
_entity.pdbx_description
1 polymer ?
#
loop_
_entity_poly.entity_id
_entity_poly.type
_entity_poly.pdbx_seq_one_letter_code
_entity_poly.pdbx_strand_id
1 'polypeptide(L)'
;MVPQLVDLVRDSDSPARGVATRALAECFGVDGELKTLWDRLLSDSDPRVQQFAVIAQATSPAPSLATIAAGPARSTDSYVRQSAFQVMARHGSLKQLAGWATSRDDRIRLAAVLAIGTRLTIPPAVGSLRPGLPLGKWPNPKVYRVTYVGQTVDVRKLGPVGVFSTADHWRAGKHTPEQETLFALLLARLSDNSEAVRLQAAHYLSLTRDPRSESRVDAVRRQSERQRLKRAPIRGVAELWVSGPFDDRGAGFQTVHPPETRAVDVAGRFAVGKKTIRWEKLKPIRMFDFHRKYGDTDGASCYAYLRLISPRRQQVLLTPGSDDGLKVWVNGRRVHENDIARGGLPLQDVVFAELEPGSNEVLFRVRNVVGEHCLYLHYRSLGGSVQATLPEPLDAGGLAARLKEAAKGGKQKVGAAFLDVDWTTEATRGDKARGKKLFAASGIGCAKCHAAKGLAAVPGAPSLTGAGKRFTVQYLVESVLLPNRRISPVFRSTVIVTSKGKVVTGLVVGETGQAVTVLTPEAKRVEISKGEIEERKTQNVSAMPAGLVKTPRELRDLLAYLLAQ
;
A
#
# COMPACT_ATOMS: atom_id res chain seq x y z
N MET A 1 -47.00 -27.88 18.98
CA MET A 1 -45.60 -27.51 18.66
C MET A 1 -45.38 -26.00 18.65
N VAL A 2 -46.12 -25.20 17.87
CA VAL A 2 -45.92 -23.72 17.84
C VAL A 2 -46.05 -23.07 19.23
N PRO A 3 -47.10 -23.30 20.05
CA PRO A 3 -47.21 -22.68 21.37
C PRO A 3 -46.02 -22.99 22.29
N GLN A 4 -45.56 -24.25 22.31
CA GLN A 4 -44.41 -24.69 23.12
C GLN A 4 -43.11 -23.98 22.71
N LEU A 5 -42.89 -23.77 21.41
CA LEU A 5 -41.74 -23.02 20.94
C LEU A 5 -41.86 -21.52 21.28
N VAL A 6 -43.07 -20.95 21.20
CA VAL A 6 -43.33 -19.56 21.62
C VAL A 6 -43.05 -19.38 23.12
N ASP A 7 -43.38 -20.38 23.94
CA ASP A 7 -43.06 -20.38 25.37
C ASP A 7 -41.54 -20.47 25.59
N LEU A 8 -40.84 -21.35 24.88
CA LEU A 8 -39.37 -21.48 24.96
C LEU A 8 -38.62 -20.21 24.50
N VAL A 9 -39.19 -19.39 23.62
CA VAL A 9 -38.63 -18.08 23.27
C VAL A 9 -38.61 -17.11 24.47
N ARG A 10 -39.46 -17.35 25.48
CA ARG A 10 -39.55 -16.56 26.72
C ARG A 10 -38.78 -17.20 27.88
N ASP A 11 -38.06 -18.30 27.65
CA ASP A 11 -37.25 -18.96 28.66
C ASP A 11 -36.17 -18.00 29.22
N SER A 12 -35.63 -18.32 30.38
CA SER A 12 -34.47 -17.62 30.96
C SER A 12 -33.13 -17.98 30.30
N ASP A 13 -33.03 -19.18 29.70
CA ASP A 13 -31.81 -19.67 29.06
C ASP A 13 -31.65 -19.14 27.62
N SER A 14 -30.66 -18.26 27.44
CA SER A 14 -30.35 -17.63 26.15
C SER A 14 -30.17 -18.63 24.98
N PRO A 15 -29.37 -19.71 25.11
CA PRO A 15 -29.28 -20.75 24.09
C PRO A 15 -30.62 -21.37 23.70
N ALA A 16 -31.45 -21.77 24.68
CA ALA A 16 -32.76 -22.35 24.44
C ALA A 16 -33.67 -21.39 23.67
N ARG A 17 -33.73 -20.12 24.08
CA ARG A 17 -34.49 -19.08 23.38
C ARG A 17 -34.05 -18.91 21.93
N GLY A 18 -32.74 -18.88 21.69
CA GLY A 18 -32.16 -18.71 20.36
C GLY A 18 -32.48 -19.89 19.43
N VAL A 19 -32.34 -21.12 19.92
CA VAL A 19 -32.69 -22.34 19.17
C VAL A 19 -34.19 -22.39 18.88
N ALA A 20 -35.03 -22.06 19.87
CA ALA A 20 -36.49 -22.00 19.68
C ALA A 20 -36.89 -20.95 18.64
N THR A 21 -36.26 -19.77 18.68
CA THR A 21 -36.47 -18.71 17.69
C THR A 21 -36.09 -19.21 16.30
N ARG A 22 -34.90 -19.81 16.14
CA ARG A 22 -34.48 -20.38 14.85
C ARG A 22 -35.45 -21.45 14.33
N ALA A 23 -35.87 -22.38 15.19
CA ALA A 23 -36.81 -23.44 14.83
C ALA A 23 -38.18 -22.88 14.41
N LEU A 24 -38.67 -21.83 15.09
CA LEU A 24 -39.88 -21.12 14.69
C LEU A 24 -39.78 -20.57 13.27
N ALA A 25 -38.66 -19.90 12.96
CA ALA A 25 -38.44 -19.33 11.63
C ALA A 25 -38.38 -20.41 10.54
N GLU A 26 -37.57 -21.44 10.74
CA GLU A 26 -37.30 -22.47 9.73
C GLU A 26 -38.52 -23.36 9.46
N CYS A 27 -39.35 -23.64 10.47
CA CYS A 27 -40.47 -24.57 10.35
C CYS A 27 -41.83 -23.89 10.12
N PHE A 28 -42.01 -22.65 10.59
CA PHE A 28 -43.34 -22.00 10.63
C PHE A 28 -43.39 -20.61 10.00
N GLY A 29 -42.24 -20.06 9.58
CA GLY A 29 -42.17 -18.74 8.95
C GLY A 29 -42.37 -17.58 9.93
N VAL A 30 -42.56 -16.38 9.36
CA VAL A 30 -42.53 -15.11 10.12
C VAL A 30 -43.75 -14.22 9.99
N ASP A 31 -44.75 -14.68 9.24
CA ASP A 31 -45.94 -13.92 8.91
C ASP A 31 -47.18 -14.50 9.60
N GLY A 32 -48.35 -13.93 9.33
CA GLY A 32 -49.62 -14.36 9.93
C GLY A 32 -49.64 -14.17 11.46
N GLU A 33 -50.08 -15.19 12.19
CA GLU A 33 -50.26 -15.16 13.65
C GLU A 33 -48.97 -14.90 14.43
N LEU A 34 -47.81 -15.24 13.85
CA LEU A 34 -46.50 -15.05 14.49
C LEU A 34 -45.91 -13.66 14.26
N LYS A 35 -46.48 -12.82 13.38
CA LYS A 35 -45.88 -11.54 13.00
C LYS A 35 -45.59 -10.64 14.21
N THR A 36 -46.52 -10.55 15.15
CA THR A 36 -46.40 -9.72 16.36
C THR A 36 -45.30 -10.20 17.29
N LEU A 37 -45.06 -11.52 17.36
CA LEU A 37 -43.93 -12.10 18.08
C LEU A 37 -42.62 -11.67 17.41
N TRP A 38 -42.50 -11.85 16.10
CA TRP A 38 -41.28 -11.50 15.36
C TRP A 38 -40.92 -10.02 15.44
N ASP A 39 -41.91 -9.13 15.31
CA ASP A 39 -41.70 -7.68 15.46
C ASP A 39 -41.13 -7.33 16.86
N ARG A 40 -41.54 -8.06 17.90
CA ARG A 40 -41.00 -7.92 19.26
C ARG A 40 -39.57 -8.45 19.37
N LEU A 41 -39.28 -9.62 18.80
CA LEU A 41 -37.96 -10.25 18.88
C LEU A 41 -36.87 -9.47 18.14
N LEU A 42 -37.23 -8.63 17.16
CA LEU A 42 -36.29 -7.69 16.55
C LEU A 42 -35.72 -6.67 17.55
N SER A 43 -36.40 -6.44 18.67
CA SER A 43 -35.97 -5.55 19.75
C SER A 43 -35.51 -6.29 21.00
N ASP A 44 -35.28 -7.61 20.92
CA ASP A 44 -34.82 -8.40 22.06
C ASP A 44 -33.46 -7.93 22.56
N SER A 45 -33.24 -7.98 23.88
CA SER A 45 -31.97 -7.61 24.50
C SER A 45 -30.90 -8.69 24.31
N ASP A 46 -31.30 -9.93 24.06
CA ASP A 46 -30.40 -11.04 23.76
C ASP A 46 -29.95 -10.97 22.29
N PRO A 47 -28.64 -10.76 22.01
CA PRO A 47 -28.14 -10.65 20.65
C PRO A 47 -28.38 -11.90 19.80
N ARG A 48 -28.41 -13.10 20.40
CA ARG A 48 -28.64 -14.35 19.67
C ARG A 48 -30.09 -14.44 19.21
N VAL A 49 -31.03 -14.13 20.09
CA VAL A 49 -32.46 -14.10 19.76
C VAL A 49 -32.73 -13.02 18.71
N GLN A 50 -32.19 -11.82 18.93
CA GLN A 50 -32.31 -10.71 17.99
C GLN A 50 -31.72 -11.05 16.62
N GLN A 51 -30.55 -11.71 16.58
CA GLN A 51 -29.92 -12.13 15.33
C GLN A 51 -30.82 -13.12 14.56
N PHE A 52 -31.33 -14.15 15.23
CA PHE A 52 -32.22 -15.12 14.57
C PHE A 52 -33.53 -14.48 14.12
N ALA A 53 -34.09 -13.54 14.89
CA ALA A 53 -35.24 -12.75 14.48
C ALA A 53 -34.98 -11.95 13.20
N VAL A 54 -33.81 -11.33 13.10
CA VAL A 54 -33.40 -10.62 11.87
C VAL A 54 -33.23 -11.60 10.71
N ILE A 55 -32.54 -12.73 10.90
CA ILE A 55 -32.35 -13.74 9.83
C ILE A 55 -33.71 -14.24 9.32
N ALA A 56 -34.66 -14.48 10.22
CA ALA A 56 -36.00 -14.95 9.88
C ALA A 56 -36.74 -13.97 8.94
N GLN A 57 -36.49 -12.66 9.06
CA GLN A 57 -37.05 -11.66 8.15
C GLN A 57 -36.52 -11.80 6.71
N ALA A 58 -35.38 -12.46 6.48
CA ALA A 58 -34.84 -12.66 5.14
C ALA A 58 -35.74 -13.51 4.24
N THR A 59 -36.61 -14.35 4.81
CA THR A 59 -37.56 -15.21 4.09
C THR A 59 -38.98 -14.64 4.06
N SER A 60 -39.27 -13.57 4.80
CA SER A 60 -40.57 -12.89 4.75
C SER A 60 -40.80 -12.24 3.38
N PRO A 61 -42.03 -12.28 2.84
CA PRO A 61 -42.44 -11.44 1.72
C PRO A 61 -42.62 -9.96 2.11
N ALA A 62 -42.80 -9.65 3.41
CA ALA A 62 -43.04 -8.30 3.92
C ALA A 62 -42.19 -8.01 5.19
N PRO A 63 -40.85 -7.99 5.07
CA PRO A 63 -39.98 -7.86 6.22
C PRO A 63 -40.11 -6.49 6.91
N SER A 64 -39.97 -6.47 8.24
CA SER A 64 -40.03 -5.27 9.09
C SER A 64 -38.74 -4.41 9.00
N LEU A 65 -38.42 -3.96 7.78
CA LEU A 65 -37.17 -3.27 7.45
C LEU A 65 -36.93 -1.97 8.23
N ALA A 66 -37.99 -1.20 8.52
CA ALA A 66 -37.88 0.02 9.30
C ALA A 66 -37.40 -0.27 10.73
N THR A 67 -37.95 -1.31 11.36
CA THR A 67 -37.54 -1.79 12.69
C THR A 67 -36.10 -2.30 12.66
N ILE A 68 -35.72 -3.08 11.64
CA ILE A 68 -34.36 -3.58 11.46
C ILE A 68 -33.36 -2.41 11.36
N ALA A 69 -33.67 -1.39 10.56
CA ALA A 69 -32.81 -0.21 10.39
C ALA A 69 -32.71 0.63 11.68
N ALA A 70 -33.79 0.75 12.45
CA ALA A 70 -33.85 1.56 13.66
C ALA A 70 -33.25 0.88 14.91
N GLY A 71 -33.15 -0.45 14.92
CA GLY A 71 -32.62 -1.25 16.03
C GLY A 71 -31.42 -2.12 15.63
N PRO A 72 -31.63 -3.36 15.14
CA PRO A 72 -30.57 -4.32 14.81
C PRO A 72 -29.40 -3.77 14.00
N ALA A 73 -29.65 -2.93 12.99
CA ALA A 73 -28.60 -2.33 12.17
C ALA A 73 -27.63 -1.42 12.97
N ARG A 74 -28.06 -0.92 14.13
CA ARG A 74 -27.30 -0.05 15.05
C ARG A 74 -26.70 -0.80 16.23
N SER A 75 -26.97 -2.11 16.34
CA SER A 75 -26.50 -2.98 17.43
C SER A 75 -24.98 -2.89 17.60
N THR A 76 -24.46 -3.09 18.81
CA THR A 76 -23.01 -3.22 19.05
C THR A 76 -22.50 -4.63 18.74
N ASP A 77 -23.39 -5.62 18.66
CA ASP A 77 -23.07 -6.98 18.23
C ASP A 77 -22.81 -7.05 16.72
N SER A 78 -21.69 -7.65 16.32
CA SER A 78 -21.30 -7.74 14.91
C SER A 78 -22.20 -8.67 14.08
N TYR A 79 -22.69 -9.77 14.67
CA TYR A 79 -23.51 -10.76 13.97
C TYR A 79 -24.94 -10.24 13.74
N VAL A 80 -25.51 -9.54 14.72
CA VAL A 80 -26.80 -8.86 14.57
C VAL A 80 -26.72 -7.81 13.46
N ARG A 81 -25.73 -6.91 13.51
CA ARG A 81 -25.54 -5.89 12.47
C ARG A 81 -25.34 -6.50 11.09
N GLN A 82 -24.57 -7.59 11.01
CA GLN A 82 -24.30 -8.27 9.75
C GLN A 82 -25.58 -8.84 9.14
N SER A 83 -26.37 -9.53 9.95
CA SER A 83 -27.66 -10.09 9.52
C SER A 83 -28.61 -8.97 9.08
N ALA A 84 -28.62 -7.85 9.80
CA ALA A 84 -29.50 -6.71 9.50
C ALA A 84 -29.23 -6.09 8.13
N PHE A 85 -27.97 -5.76 7.81
CA PHE A 85 -27.68 -5.15 6.51
C PHE A 85 -27.90 -6.15 5.35
N GLN A 86 -27.75 -7.46 5.57
CA GLN A 86 -28.04 -8.48 4.56
C GLN A 86 -29.54 -8.53 4.22
N VAL A 87 -30.41 -8.47 5.23
CA VAL A 87 -31.86 -8.37 5.02
C VAL A 87 -32.22 -7.07 4.31
N MET A 88 -31.62 -5.95 4.73
CA MET A 88 -31.79 -4.65 4.05
C MET A 88 -31.31 -4.68 2.60
N ALA A 89 -30.19 -5.35 2.31
CA ALA A 89 -29.66 -5.49 0.95
C ALA A 89 -30.64 -6.26 0.05
N ARG A 90 -31.21 -7.36 0.57
CA ARG A 90 -32.11 -8.24 -0.17
C ARG A 90 -33.47 -7.59 -0.45
N HIS A 91 -34.05 -6.93 0.55
CA HIS A 91 -35.45 -6.52 0.52
C HIS A 91 -35.67 -5.00 0.47
N GLY A 92 -34.65 -4.19 0.76
CA GLY A 92 -34.78 -2.74 0.72
C GLY A 92 -35.06 -2.23 -0.70
N SER A 93 -36.10 -1.41 -0.85
CA SER A 93 -36.28 -0.64 -2.09
C SER A 93 -35.15 0.39 -2.25
N LEU A 94 -34.86 0.80 -3.48
CA LEU A 94 -33.87 1.85 -3.75
C LEU A 94 -34.16 3.15 -2.98
N LYS A 95 -35.45 3.51 -2.83
CA LYS A 95 -35.89 4.67 -2.05
C LYS A 95 -35.55 4.53 -0.56
N GLN A 96 -35.79 3.37 0.03
CA GLN A 96 -35.45 3.11 1.43
C GLN A 96 -33.94 3.14 1.66
N LEU A 97 -33.17 2.44 0.80
CA LEU A 97 -31.70 2.43 0.87
C LEU A 97 -31.11 3.84 0.75
N ALA A 98 -31.62 4.65 -0.17
CA ALA A 98 -31.22 6.05 -0.32
C ALA A 98 -31.55 6.87 0.94
N GLY A 99 -32.76 6.73 1.48
CA GLY A 99 -33.18 7.43 2.70
C GLY A 99 -32.32 7.09 3.92
N TRP A 100 -32.01 5.81 4.14
CA TRP A 100 -31.12 5.39 5.22
C TRP A 100 -29.68 5.84 5.00
N ALA A 101 -29.20 5.85 3.76
CA ALA A 101 -27.86 6.35 3.42
C ALA A 101 -27.70 7.86 3.71
N THR A 102 -28.80 8.61 3.85
CA THR A 102 -28.80 10.04 4.22
C THR A 102 -29.29 10.31 5.65
N SER A 103 -29.44 9.27 6.48
CA SER A 103 -29.86 9.41 7.88
C SER A 103 -28.94 10.33 8.68
N ARG A 104 -29.48 11.02 9.69
CA ARG A 104 -28.67 11.80 10.65
C ARG A 104 -27.79 10.89 11.52
N ASP A 105 -28.25 9.67 11.80
CA ASP A 105 -27.50 8.65 12.55
C ASP A 105 -26.49 7.95 11.63
N ASP A 106 -25.22 7.98 12.00
CA ASP A 106 -24.14 7.44 11.18
C ASP A 106 -24.09 5.91 11.15
N ARG A 107 -24.61 5.22 12.19
CA ARG A 107 -24.75 3.75 12.20
C ARG A 107 -25.81 3.30 11.20
N ILE A 108 -26.91 4.05 11.08
CA ILE A 108 -27.92 3.79 10.04
C ILE A 108 -27.32 4.01 8.65
N ARG A 109 -26.57 5.11 8.45
CA ARG A 109 -25.87 5.36 7.17
C ARG A 109 -24.86 4.25 6.87
N LEU A 110 -24.12 3.77 7.86
CA LEU A 110 -23.17 2.68 7.72
C LEU A 110 -23.85 1.38 7.30
N ALA A 111 -24.95 1.02 7.96
CA ALA A 111 -25.74 -0.16 7.59
C ALA A 111 -26.30 -0.04 6.16
N ALA A 112 -26.78 1.14 5.76
CA ALA A 112 -27.21 1.39 4.39
C ALA A 112 -26.07 1.22 3.37
N VAL A 113 -24.88 1.75 3.66
CA VAL A 113 -23.70 1.57 2.79
C VAL A 113 -23.30 0.10 2.68
N LEU A 114 -23.32 -0.65 3.79
CA LEU A 114 -23.06 -2.09 3.77
C LEU A 114 -24.10 -2.83 2.92
N ALA A 115 -25.39 -2.49 3.07
CA ALA A 115 -26.47 -3.09 2.30
C ALA A 115 -26.37 -2.78 0.79
N ILE A 116 -26.18 -1.50 0.44
CA ILE A 116 -26.00 -1.02 -0.94
C ILE A 116 -24.77 -1.68 -1.58
N GLY A 117 -23.65 -1.69 -0.88
CA GLY A 117 -22.40 -2.28 -1.34
C GLY A 117 -22.52 -3.78 -1.58
N THR A 118 -23.13 -4.51 -0.65
CA THR A 118 -23.41 -5.94 -0.78
C THR A 118 -24.26 -6.21 -2.01
N ARG A 119 -25.38 -5.49 -2.17
CA ARG A 119 -26.31 -5.65 -3.30
C ARG A 119 -25.67 -5.30 -4.64
N LEU A 120 -24.76 -4.33 -4.67
CA LEU A 120 -24.05 -3.92 -5.88
C LEU A 120 -22.98 -4.93 -6.31
N THR A 121 -22.24 -5.50 -5.36
CA THR A 121 -21.00 -6.25 -5.62
C THR A 121 -21.16 -7.76 -5.60
N ILE A 122 -22.24 -8.27 -4.99
CA ILE A 122 -22.54 -9.70 -4.93
C ILE A 122 -23.69 -10.00 -5.89
N PRO A 123 -23.44 -10.74 -6.98
CA PRO A 123 -24.52 -11.15 -7.87
C PRO A 123 -25.49 -12.11 -7.17
N PRO A 124 -26.74 -12.22 -7.63
CA PRO A 124 -27.68 -13.23 -7.15
C PRO A 124 -27.09 -14.64 -7.27
N ALA A 125 -27.39 -15.50 -6.30
CA ALA A 125 -26.93 -16.89 -6.30
C ALA A 125 -27.51 -17.71 -7.48
N VAL A 126 -28.63 -17.27 -8.04
CA VAL A 126 -29.31 -17.91 -9.16
C VAL A 126 -29.60 -16.86 -10.24
N GLY A 127 -29.32 -17.19 -11.49
CA GLY A 127 -29.58 -16.32 -12.63
C GLY A 127 -28.67 -16.63 -13.82
N SER A 128 -28.97 -16.01 -14.96
CA SER A 128 -28.16 -16.14 -16.17
C SER A 128 -26.81 -15.45 -16.00
N LEU A 129 -25.73 -16.10 -16.46
CA LEU A 129 -24.43 -15.48 -16.55
C LEU A 129 -24.47 -14.32 -17.56
N ARG A 130 -23.80 -13.21 -17.23
CA ARG A 130 -23.72 -12.06 -18.13
C ARG A 130 -22.91 -12.41 -19.39
N PRO A 131 -23.36 -11.98 -20.58
CA PRO A 131 -22.57 -12.14 -21.80
C PRO A 131 -21.18 -11.53 -21.65
N GLY A 132 -20.15 -12.26 -22.07
CA GLY A 132 -18.75 -11.80 -22.04
C GLY A 132 -18.07 -11.85 -20.67
N LEU A 133 -18.69 -12.45 -19.64
CA LEU A 133 -18.05 -12.65 -18.34
C LEU A 133 -16.84 -13.59 -18.48
N PRO A 134 -15.61 -13.16 -18.14
CA PRO A 134 -14.45 -14.04 -18.21
C PRO A 134 -14.51 -15.08 -17.10
N LEU A 135 -14.58 -16.36 -17.47
CA LEU A 135 -14.58 -17.48 -16.54
C LEU A 135 -13.16 -18.07 -16.42
N GLY A 136 -12.47 -17.73 -15.33
CA GLY A 136 -11.18 -18.30 -14.98
C GLY A 136 -11.29 -19.77 -14.53
N LYS A 137 -10.20 -20.53 -14.71
CA LYS A 137 -10.11 -21.91 -14.20
C LYS A 137 -9.70 -21.92 -12.73
N TRP A 138 -10.31 -22.81 -11.94
CA TRP A 138 -9.88 -23.12 -10.59
C TRP A 138 -8.55 -23.89 -10.63
N PRO A 139 -7.53 -23.53 -9.81
CA PRO A 139 -6.25 -24.21 -9.82
C PRO A 139 -6.32 -25.70 -9.47
N ASN A 140 -7.26 -26.08 -8.61
CA ASN A 140 -7.48 -27.46 -8.19
C ASN A 140 -8.59 -28.12 -9.03
N PRO A 141 -8.28 -29.09 -9.91
CA PRO A 141 -9.26 -29.71 -10.78
C PRO A 141 -10.30 -30.56 -10.02
N LYS A 142 -10.05 -30.92 -8.75
CA LYS A 142 -11.00 -31.68 -7.92
C LYS A 142 -12.28 -30.89 -7.60
N VAL A 143 -12.21 -29.56 -7.58
CA VAL A 143 -13.36 -28.68 -7.29
C VAL A 143 -14.48 -28.85 -8.32
N TYR A 144 -14.16 -29.30 -9.53
CA TYR A 144 -15.13 -29.58 -10.58
C TYR A 144 -15.82 -30.93 -10.47
N ARG A 145 -15.42 -31.79 -9.52
CA ARG A 145 -16.02 -33.11 -9.32
C ARG A 145 -16.88 -33.07 -8.06
N VAL A 146 -18.17 -33.23 -8.23
CA VAL A 146 -19.13 -33.30 -7.13
C VAL A 146 -19.62 -34.73 -7.01
N THR A 147 -19.56 -35.30 -5.81
CA THR A 147 -20.13 -36.61 -5.51
C THR A 147 -21.52 -36.41 -4.91
N TYR A 148 -22.53 -36.99 -5.54
CA TYR A 148 -23.91 -36.98 -5.06
C TYR A 148 -24.51 -38.38 -5.26
N VAL A 149 -25.06 -38.95 -4.18
CA VAL A 149 -25.73 -40.27 -4.18
C VAL A 149 -24.88 -41.36 -4.87
N GLY A 150 -23.61 -41.49 -4.47
CA GLY A 150 -22.70 -42.53 -4.98
C GLY A 150 -22.15 -42.29 -6.40
N GLN A 151 -22.55 -41.23 -7.09
CA GLN A 151 -22.02 -40.88 -8.41
C GLN A 151 -21.12 -39.65 -8.35
N THR A 152 -20.00 -39.67 -9.08
CA THR A 152 -19.12 -38.50 -9.25
C THR A 152 -19.38 -37.87 -10.62
N VAL A 153 -19.88 -36.63 -10.60
CA VAL A 153 -20.16 -35.85 -11.82
C VAL A 153 -19.13 -34.74 -11.97
N ASP A 154 -18.60 -34.59 -13.18
CA ASP A 154 -17.76 -33.46 -13.56
C ASP A 154 -18.66 -32.31 -14.06
N VAL A 155 -18.81 -31.26 -13.24
CA VAL A 155 -19.78 -30.18 -13.51
C VAL A 155 -19.44 -29.38 -14.78
N ARG A 156 -18.20 -29.47 -15.28
CA ARG A 156 -17.81 -28.81 -16.55
C ARG A 156 -18.49 -29.41 -17.76
N LYS A 157 -19.01 -30.65 -17.66
CA LYS A 157 -19.79 -31.29 -18.72
C LYS A 157 -21.23 -30.76 -18.78
N LEU A 158 -21.70 -30.12 -17.71
CA LEU A 158 -23.08 -29.61 -17.60
C LEU A 158 -23.21 -28.16 -18.08
N GLY A 159 -22.09 -27.42 -18.15
CA GLY A 159 -22.06 -26.06 -18.65
C GLY A 159 -20.76 -25.31 -18.32
N PRO A 160 -20.67 -24.02 -18.70
CA PRO A 160 -19.53 -23.19 -18.37
C PRO A 160 -19.41 -23.00 -16.85
N VAL A 161 -18.28 -23.44 -16.28
CA VAL A 161 -17.97 -23.28 -14.86
C VAL A 161 -16.62 -22.61 -14.70
N GLY A 162 -16.56 -21.57 -13.89
CA GLY A 162 -15.32 -20.88 -13.58
C GLY A 162 -15.46 -19.87 -12.45
N VAL A 163 -14.38 -19.14 -12.21
CA VAL A 163 -14.31 -18.05 -11.23
C VAL A 163 -14.18 -16.73 -11.93
N PHE A 164 -14.78 -15.70 -11.34
CA PHE A 164 -14.67 -14.32 -11.79
C PHE A 164 -14.53 -13.42 -10.57
N SER A 165 -13.90 -12.25 -10.73
CA SER A 165 -13.86 -11.23 -9.69
C SER A 165 -15.08 -10.30 -9.75
N THR A 166 -15.37 -9.58 -8.67
CA THR A 166 -16.38 -8.51 -8.67
C THR A 166 -16.15 -7.51 -9.80
N ALA A 167 -14.90 -7.14 -10.09
CA ALA A 167 -14.55 -6.24 -11.19
C ALA A 167 -14.81 -6.84 -12.57
N ASP A 168 -14.67 -8.16 -12.73
CA ASP A 168 -15.03 -8.85 -13.97
C ASP A 168 -16.53 -8.86 -14.17
N HIS A 169 -17.30 -9.12 -13.10
CA HIS A 169 -18.76 -9.08 -13.14
C HIS A 169 -19.30 -7.68 -13.42
N TRP A 170 -18.71 -6.67 -12.78
CA TRP A 170 -19.08 -5.26 -12.99
C TRP A 170 -18.88 -4.84 -14.44
N ARG A 171 -17.70 -5.12 -15.01
CA ARG A 171 -17.36 -4.77 -16.40
C ARG A 171 -18.11 -5.59 -17.46
N ALA A 172 -18.72 -6.71 -17.08
CA ALA A 172 -19.45 -7.54 -18.02
C ALA A 172 -20.83 -6.95 -18.34
N GLY A 173 -21.05 -6.66 -19.61
CA GLY A 173 -22.32 -6.14 -20.13
C GLY A 173 -22.61 -4.68 -19.74
N LYS A 174 -23.85 -4.23 -20.00
CA LYS A 174 -24.33 -2.92 -19.58
C LYS A 174 -24.84 -2.98 -18.14
N HIS A 175 -24.59 -1.94 -17.35
CA HIS A 175 -25.14 -1.84 -16.00
C HIS A 175 -26.65 -1.56 -16.05
N THR A 176 -27.39 -2.13 -15.11
CA THR A 176 -28.83 -1.86 -14.97
C THR A 176 -29.06 -0.49 -14.32
N PRO A 177 -30.26 0.12 -14.46
CA PRO A 177 -30.60 1.37 -13.77
C PRO A 177 -30.44 1.27 -12.24
N GLU A 178 -30.74 0.10 -11.68
CA GLU A 178 -30.53 -0.19 -10.26
C GLU A 178 -29.04 -0.14 -9.88
N GLN A 179 -28.17 -0.80 -10.66
CA GLN A 179 -26.73 -0.78 -10.41
C GLN A 179 -26.14 0.62 -10.47
N GLU A 180 -26.54 1.42 -11.47
CA GLU A 180 -26.11 2.82 -11.58
C GLU A 180 -26.58 3.64 -10.37
N THR A 181 -27.81 3.41 -9.89
CA THR A 181 -28.34 4.08 -8.70
C THR A 181 -27.55 3.70 -7.44
N LEU A 182 -27.32 2.41 -7.20
CA LEU A 182 -26.56 1.92 -6.05
C LEU A 182 -25.10 2.43 -6.08
N PHE A 183 -24.47 2.44 -7.26
CA PHE A 183 -23.12 2.99 -7.44
C PHE A 183 -23.08 4.49 -7.13
N ALA A 184 -24.05 5.26 -7.61
CA ALA A 184 -24.17 6.69 -7.31
C ALA A 184 -24.36 6.96 -5.81
N LEU A 185 -25.16 6.14 -5.11
CA LEU A 185 -25.34 6.24 -3.67
C LEU A 185 -24.02 6.01 -2.92
N LEU A 186 -23.23 5.00 -3.29
CA LEU A 186 -21.90 4.78 -2.69
C LEU A 186 -20.95 5.94 -2.99
N LEU A 187 -20.94 6.44 -4.23
CA LEU A 187 -20.13 7.60 -4.61
C LEU A 187 -20.45 8.82 -3.75
N ALA A 188 -21.73 9.08 -3.46
CA ALA A 188 -22.14 10.18 -2.59
C ALA A 188 -21.62 10.03 -1.15
N ARG A 189 -21.35 8.80 -0.69
CA ARG A 189 -20.85 8.49 0.66
C ARG A 189 -19.34 8.60 0.81
N LEU A 190 -18.58 8.76 -0.27
CA LEU A 190 -17.13 9.02 -0.18
C LEU A 190 -16.79 10.34 0.52
N SER A 191 -17.75 11.25 0.64
CA SER A 191 -17.60 12.54 1.34
C SER A 191 -18.38 12.60 2.67
N ASP A 192 -18.87 11.47 3.19
CA ASP A 192 -19.62 11.43 4.47
C ASP A 192 -18.77 11.95 5.63
N ASN A 193 -19.36 12.49 6.70
CA ASN A 193 -18.60 12.95 7.87
C ASN A 193 -18.02 11.79 8.70
N SER A 194 -18.68 10.64 8.70
CA SER A 194 -18.21 9.45 9.43
C SER A 194 -17.12 8.72 8.63
N GLU A 195 -15.96 8.50 9.25
CA GLU A 195 -14.86 7.76 8.62
C GLU A 195 -15.26 6.32 8.29
N ALA A 196 -16.02 5.66 9.17
CA ALA A 196 -16.50 4.30 8.94
C ALA A 196 -17.37 4.21 7.67
N VAL A 197 -18.27 5.18 7.48
CA VAL A 197 -19.14 5.25 6.29
C VAL A 197 -18.31 5.48 5.02
N ARG A 198 -17.40 6.47 5.03
CA ARG A 198 -16.52 6.75 3.88
C ARG A 198 -15.68 5.53 3.49
N LEU A 199 -15.08 4.84 4.48
CA LEU A 199 -14.21 3.70 4.24
C LEU A 199 -14.97 2.49 3.68
N GLN A 200 -16.18 2.21 4.17
CA GLN A 200 -16.99 1.13 3.61
C GLN A 200 -17.46 1.45 2.19
N ALA A 201 -17.88 2.68 1.91
CA ALA A 201 -18.21 3.10 0.55
C ALA A 201 -17.01 2.96 -0.40
N ALA A 202 -15.83 3.40 0.05
CA ALA A 202 -14.58 3.26 -0.69
C ALA A 202 -14.17 1.78 -0.90
N HIS A 203 -14.43 0.92 0.08
CA HIS A 203 -14.17 -0.52 -0.03
C HIS A 203 -14.99 -1.14 -1.17
N TYR A 204 -16.31 -1.00 -1.15
CA TYR A 204 -17.17 -1.59 -2.18
C TYR A 204 -16.91 -1.02 -3.58
N LEU A 205 -16.74 0.29 -3.71
CA LEU A 205 -16.37 0.91 -4.99
C LEU A 205 -15.01 0.40 -5.50
N SER A 206 -14.05 0.13 -4.62
CA SER A 206 -12.76 -0.41 -5.06
C SER A 206 -12.83 -1.84 -5.61
N LEU A 207 -13.86 -2.62 -5.23
CA LEU A 207 -14.07 -3.97 -5.75
C LEU A 207 -14.52 -3.96 -7.22
N THR A 208 -15.13 -2.86 -7.68
CA THR A 208 -15.61 -2.75 -9.07
C THR A 208 -14.51 -2.36 -10.05
N ARG A 209 -13.45 -1.68 -9.57
CA ARG A 209 -12.39 -1.06 -10.40
C ARG A 209 -12.97 -0.15 -11.50
N ASP A 210 -14.04 0.57 -11.17
CA ASP A 210 -14.68 1.53 -12.08
C ASP A 210 -13.93 2.87 -12.07
N PRO A 211 -13.41 3.35 -13.23
CA PRO A 211 -12.65 4.59 -13.33
C PRO A 211 -13.36 5.83 -12.77
N ARG A 212 -14.70 5.84 -12.76
CA ARG A 212 -15.51 6.93 -12.20
C ARG A 212 -15.32 7.12 -10.69
N SER A 213 -14.81 6.09 -10.00
CA SER A 213 -14.64 6.07 -8.55
C SER A 213 -13.18 6.09 -8.08
N GLU A 214 -12.23 5.62 -8.89
CA GLU A 214 -10.86 5.30 -8.44
C GLU A 214 -10.16 6.48 -7.75
N SER A 215 -10.18 7.67 -8.36
CA SER A 215 -9.51 8.85 -7.80
C SER A 215 -10.09 9.28 -6.45
N ARG A 216 -11.41 9.17 -6.28
CA ARG A 216 -12.12 9.54 -5.04
C ARG A 216 -11.92 8.48 -3.95
N VAL A 217 -11.92 7.20 -4.32
CA VAL A 217 -11.60 6.07 -3.43
C VAL A 217 -10.17 6.22 -2.89
N ASP A 218 -9.22 6.53 -3.76
CA ASP A 218 -7.83 6.75 -3.37
C ASP A 218 -7.68 7.96 -2.45
N ALA A 219 -8.42 9.05 -2.69
CA ALA A 219 -8.44 10.21 -1.82
C ALA A 219 -8.92 9.86 -0.40
N VAL A 220 -10.01 9.08 -0.26
CA VAL A 220 -10.53 8.63 1.04
C VAL A 220 -9.51 7.78 1.78
N ARG A 221 -8.89 6.81 1.08
CA ARG A 221 -7.84 5.94 1.67
C ARG A 221 -6.65 6.75 2.14
N ARG A 222 -6.15 7.68 1.31
CA ARG A 222 -5.05 8.58 1.66
C ARG A 222 -5.40 9.44 2.87
N GLN A 223 -6.61 9.98 2.96
CA GLN A 223 -7.04 10.80 4.09
C GLN A 223 -7.05 9.99 5.40
N SER A 224 -7.59 8.77 5.39
CA SER A 224 -7.59 7.88 6.56
C SER A 224 -6.17 7.48 6.96
N GLU A 225 -5.31 7.15 5.99
CA GLU A 225 -3.89 6.86 6.23
C GLU A 225 -3.18 8.03 6.92
N ARG A 226 -3.42 9.28 6.47
CA ARG A 226 -2.88 10.49 7.09
C ARG A 226 -3.31 10.65 8.55
N GLN A 227 -4.58 10.41 8.88
CA GLN A 227 -5.07 10.52 10.26
C GLN A 227 -4.43 9.47 11.17
N ARG A 228 -4.29 8.24 10.67
CA ARG A 228 -3.60 7.16 11.39
C ARG A 228 -2.12 7.48 11.58
N LEU A 229 -1.45 8.06 10.57
CA LEU A 229 -0.06 8.48 10.65
C LEU A 229 0.18 9.55 11.71
N LYS A 230 -0.74 10.52 11.86
CA LYS A 230 -0.65 11.54 12.94
C LYS A 230 -0.62 10.92 14.34
N ARG A 231 -1.25 9.74 14.52
CA ARG A 231 -1.30 8.99 15.78
C ARG A 231 -0.22 7.91 15.91
N ALA A 232 0.48 7.57 14.82
CA ALA A 232 1.51 6.53 14.83
C ALA A 232 2.74 6.96 15.65
N PRO A 233 3.51 6.05 16.28
CA PRO A 233 4.65 6.43 17.12
C PRO A 233 5.68 7.31 16.41
N ILE A 234 6.21 8.31 17.13
CA ILE A 234 7.30 9.18 16.66
C ILE A 234 8.60 8.38 16.64
N ARG A 235 9.38 8.53 15.56
CA ARG A 235 10.74 8.00 15.46
C ARG A 235 11.73 9.13 15.21
N GLY A 236 12.77 9.20 16.05
CA GLY A 236 13.91 10.09 15.84
C GLY A 236 14.82 9.60 14.72
N VAL A 237 15.61 10.52 14.17
CA VAL A 237 16.69 10.23 13.24
C VAL A 237 18.02 10.36 13.99
N ALA A 238 18.85 9.31 13.96
CA ALA A 238 20.07 9.25 14.78
C ALA A 238 21.26 10.00 14.16
N GLU A 239 21.30 10.14 12.84
CA GLU A 239 22.42 10.76 12.13
C GLU A 239 21.93 11.28 10.77
N LEU A 240 22.52 12.38 10.29
CA LEU A 240 22.27 12.98 8.98
C LEU A 240 23.57 13.21 8.23
N TRP A 241 23.51 13.17 6.90
CA TRP A 241 24.47 13.89 6.07
C TRP A 241 24.08 15.36 6.04
N VAL A 242 25.02 16.26 6.29
CA VAL A 242 24.80 17.71 6.24
C VAL A 242 25.86 18.39 5.39
N SER A 243 25.49 19.49 4.74
CA SER A 243 26.41 20.28 3.90
C SER A 243 26.00 21.76 3.97
N GLY A 244 26.96 22.65 4.14
CA GLY A 244 26.74 24.09 4.22
C GLY A 244 27.93 24.81 4.83
N PRO A 245 27.85 26.14 5.05
CA PRO A 245 26.74 27.01 4.67
C PRO A 245 26.76 27.44 3.19
N PHE A 246 25.60 27.55 2.56
CA PHE A 246 25.41 28.06 1.19
C PHE A 246 24.79 29.46 1.24
N ASP A 247 25.42 30.44 0.58
CA ASP A 247 24.99 31.85 0.66
C ASP A 247 23.59 32.06 0.06
N ASP A 248 22.69 32.62 0.87
CA ASP A 248 21.30 32.95 0.53
C ASP A 248 20.98 34.43 0.72
N ARG A 249 21.98 35.28 0.99
CA ARG A 249 21.74 36.69 1.30
C ARG A 249 20.99 37.38 0.16
N GLY A 250 19.94 38.12 0.54
CA GLY A 250 19.04 38.84 -0.37
C GLY A 250 17.94 37.99 -1.00
N ALA A 251 18.27 36.82 -1.56
CA ALA A 251 17.33 36.04 -2.40
C ALA A 251 16.75 34.79 -1.73
N GLY A 252 17.34 34.31 -0.62
CA GLY A 252 16.76 33.23 0.17
C GLY A 252 16.51 31.95 -0.61
N PHE A 253 15.31 31.40 -0.47
CA PHE A 253 14.88 30.20 -1.19
C PHE A 253 14.75 30.36 -2.71
N GLN A 254 14.89 31.57 -3.26
CA GLN A 254 14.98 31.78 -4.72
C GLN A 254 16.38 31.42 -5.25
N THR A 255 17.42 31.47 -4.42
CA THR A 255 18.76 31.00 -4.80
C THR A 255 18.75 29.48 -4.90
N VAL A 256 19.10 28.95 -6.08
CA VAL A 256 19.19 27.51 -6.32
C VAL A 256 20.61 27.04 -6.08
N HIS A 257 20.79 26.05 -5.20
CA HIS A 257 22.12 25.49 -4.90
C HIS A 257 22.32 24.10 -5.49
N PRO A 258 23.57 23.66 -5.71
CA PRO A 258 23.85 22.37 -6.32
C PRO A 258 23.15 21.16 -5.66
N PRO A 259 23.04 21.04 -4.31
CA PRO A 259 22.40 19.89 -3.66
C PRO A 259 20.94 19.64 -4.06
N GLU A 260 20.20 20.66 -4.50
CA GLU A 260 18.76 20.55 -4.84
C GLU A 260 18.49 20.31 -6.34
N THR A 261 19.53 20.27 -7.18
CA THR A 261 19.38 20.21 -8.66
C THR A 261 19.34 18.81 -9.25
N ARG A 262 19.87 17.80 -8.54
CA ARG A 262 20.02 16.42 -9.01
C ARG A 262 20.00 15.43 -7.84
N ALA A 263 20.07 14.13 -8.14
CA ALA A 263 20.24 13.10 -7.11
C ALA A 263 21.43 13.44 -6.20
N VAL A 264 21.24 13.23 -4.89
CA VAL A 264 22.22 13.67 -3.89
C VAL A 264 23.45 12.76 -3.93
N ASP A 265 24.58 13.36 -4.30
CA ASP A 265 25.89 12.71 -4.22
C ASP A 265 26.61 13.12 -2.93
N VAL A 266 26.59 12.22 -1.95
CA VAL A 266 27.25 12.44 -0.65
C VAL A 266 28.78 12.33 -0.72
N ALA A 267 29.36 11.90 -1.85
CA ALA A 267 30.79 12.03 -2.11
C ALA A 267 31.15 13.37 -2.78
N GLY A 268 30.13 14.12 -3.21
CA GLY A 268 30.27 15.37 -3.94
C GLY A 268 30.92 16.49 -3.13
N ARG A 269 31.57 17.40 -3.87
CA ARG A 269 32.18 18.64 -3.35
C ARG A 269 31.59 19.83 -4.08
N PHE A 270 31.41 20.94 -3.37
CA PHE A 270 30.77 22.15 -3.88
C PHE A 270 31.71 23.34 -3.71
N ALA A 271 32.00 24.05 -4.79
CA ALA A 271 32.72 25.32 -4.71
C ALA A 271 31.73 26.42 -4.29
N VAL A 272 32.01 27.09 -3.18
CA VAL A 272 31.22 28.22 -2.67
C VAL A 272 32.19 29.36 -2.35
N GLY A 273 32.24 30.35 -3.24
CA GLY A 273 33.27 31.39 -3.21
C GLY A 273 34.68 30.77 -3.32
N LYS A 274 35.55 31.07 -2.35
CA LYS A 274 36.91 30.50 -2.25
C LYS A 274 36.97 29.18 -1.46
N LYS A 275 35.86 28.72 -0.88
CA LYS A 275 35.79 27.52 -0.04
C LYS A 275 35.24 26.33 -0.82
N THR A 276 35.68 25.14 -0.44
CA THR A 276 35.08 23.87 -0.91
C THR A 276 34.30 23.26 0.24
N ILE A 277 33.00 23.06 0.03
CA ILE A 277 32.08 22.44 0.99
C ILE A 277 31.86 20.99 0.58
N ARG A 278 31.69 20.10 1.56
CA ARG A 278 31.41 18.68 1.37
C ARG A 278 30.31 18.22 2.32
N TRP A 279 29.78 17.04 2.06
CA TRP A 279 28.89 16.36 3.00
C TRP A 279 29.66 15.82 4.19
N GLU A 280 29.12 16.02 5.38
CA GLU A 280 29.65 15.49 6.63
C GLU A 280 28.54 14.92 7.48
N LYS A 281 28.87 13.94 8.33
CA LYS A 281 27.90 13.40 9.27
C LYS A 281 27.68 14.36 10.42
N LEU A 282 26.44 14.45 10.86
CA LEU A 282 26.04 15.16 12.07
C LEU A 282 25.07 14.30 12.87
N LYS A 283 25.34 14.14 14.15
CA LYS A 283 24.44 13.50 15.12
C LYS A 283 23.73 14.59 15.92
N PRO A 284 22.45 14.40 16.28
CA PRO A 284 21.75 15.37 17.11
C PRO A 284 22.21 15.23 18.57
N ILE A 285 22.29 16.35 19.28
CA ILE A 285 22.39 16.35 20.75
C ILE A 285 20.96 16.43 21.30
N ARG A 286 20.28 17.52 20.94
CA ARG A 286 18.83 17.72 21.09
C ARG A 286 18.18 17.95 19.71
N MET A 287 18.91 18.67 18.86
CA MET A 287 18.64 18.98 17.46
C MET A 287 19.92 18.76 16.65
N PHE A 288 19.79 18.74 15.33
CA PHE A 288 20.92 18.87 14.42
C PHE A 288 21.32 20.34 14.37
N ASP A 289 22.41 20.66 15.06
CA ASP A 289 22.87 22.02 15.28
C ASP A 289 23.89 22.43 14.20
N PHE A 290 23.44 23.24 13.25
CA PHE A 290 24.28 23.73 12.16
C PHE A 290 25.17 24.88 12.62
N HIS A 291 24.69 25.73 13.52
CA HIS A 291 25.46 26.83 14.09
C HIS A 291 26.69 26.30 14.83
N ARG A 292 26.53 25.29 15.69
CA ARG A 292 27.67 24.62 16.36
C ARG A 292 28.62 23.94 15.37
N LYS A 293 28.12 23.43 14.25
CA LYS A 293 28.95 22.74 13.25
C LYS A 293 29.75 23.70 12.38
N TYR A 294 29.15 24.82 11.96
CA TYR A 294 29.69 25.70 10.92
C TYR A 294 30.07 27.10 11.42
N GLY A 295 29.71 27.46 12.65
CA GLY A 295 29.84 28.80 13.20
C GLY A 295 28.72 29.70 12.72
N ASP A 296 29.06 30.95 12.39
CA ASP A 296 28.14 31.92 11.81
C ASP A 296 27.61 31.43 10.45
N THR A 297 26.28 31.34 10.36
CA THR A 297 25.56 30.92 9.15
C THR A 297 24.45 31.91 8.79
N ASP A 298 24.59 33.17 9.21
CA ASP A 298 23.59 34.22 8.97
C ASP A 298 23.39 34.46 7.48
N GLY A 299 22.13 34.53 7.07
CA GLY A 299 21.72 34.66 5.68
C GLY A 299 22.13 33.49 4.78
N ALA A 300 22.39 32.30 5.34
CA ALA A 300 22.81 31.12 4.58
C ALA A 300 21.87 29.91 4.79
N SER A 301 21.90 28.97 3.85
CA SER A 301 21.25 27.67 3.98
C SER A 301 22.22 26.55 4.35
N CYS A 302 21.76 25.63 5.18
CA CYS A 302 22.37 24.33 5.38
C CYS A 302 21.45 23.22 4.84
N TYR A 303 22.05 22.23 4.19
CA TYR A 303 21.34 21.05 3.70
C TYR A 303 21.53 19.89 4.65
N ALA A 304 20.48 19.08 4.76
CA ALA A 304 20.44 17.83 5.51
C ALA A 304 19.85 16.72 4.63
N TYR A 305 20.38 15.51 4.72
CA TYR A 305 20.01 14.42 3.82
C TYR A 305 20.07 13.05 4.51
N LEU A 306 19.08 12.22 4.19
CA LEU A 306 19.04 10.80 4.53
C LEU A 306 18.24 9.99 3.50
N ARG A 307 18.17 8.68 3.71
CA ARG A 307 17.29 7.77 2.98
C ARG A 307 16.28 7.11 3.89
N LEU A 308 15.02 7.05 3.45
CA LEU A 308 13.97 6.24 4.05
C LEU A 308 13.77 4.95 3.26
N ILE A 309 14.00 3.81 3.89
CA ILE A 309 13.75 2.49 3.33
C ILE A 309 12.31 2.09 3.64
N SER A 310 11.52 1.81 2.61
CA SER A 310 10.14 1.34 2.74
C SER A 310 9.96 -0.04 2.10
N PRO A 311 9.32 -1.03 2.75
CA PRO A 311 9.06 -2.34 2.14
C PRO A 311 7.95 -2.32 1.09
N ARG A 312 7.11 -1.29 1.09
CA ARG A 312 5.96 -1.15 0.20
C ARG A 312 5.71 0.31 -0.14
N ARG A 313 4.84 0.56 -1.12
CA ARG A 313 4.33 1.92 -1.37
C ARG A 313 3.45 2.32 -0.19
N GLN A 314 3.77 3.42 0.48
CA GLN A 314 3.02 3.92 1.64
C GLN A 314 3.30 5.40 1.90
N GLN A 315 2.44 6.04 2.68
CA GLN A 315 2.73 7.40 3.17
C GLN A 315 3.65 7.37 4.39
N VAL A 316 4.45 8.42 4.51
CA VAL A 316 5.20 8.78 5.72
C VAL A 316 4.80 10.19 6.13
N LEU A 317 4.79 10.44 7.44
CA LEU A 317 4.66 11.79 7.97
C LEU A 317 6.03 12.21 8.53
N LEU A 318 6.68 13.16 7.89
CA LEU A 318 7.85 13.85 8.42
C LEU A 318 7.34 14.98 9.32
N THR A 319 7.94 15.13 10.49
CA THR A 319 7.64 16.22 11.41
C THR A 319 8.91 16.99 11.75
N PRO A 320 9.50 17.69 10.77
CA PRO A 320 10.66 18.53 11.01
C PRO A 320 10.27 19.79 11.77
N GLY A 321 11.26 20.42 12.37
CA GLY A 321 11.16 21.81 12.82
C GLY A 321 12.52 22.47 12.65
N SER A 322 12.52 23.77 12.37
CA SER A 322 13.72 24.49 11.96
C SER A 322 13.76 25.87 12.59
N ASP A 323 14.97 26.32 12.91
CA ASP A 323 15.23 27.76 12.93
C ASP A 323 15.01 28.29 11.53
N ASP A 324 14.14 29.29 11.44
CA ASP A 324 13.73 29.94 10.21
C ASP A 324 13.17 28.96 9.15
N GLY A 325 13.53 29.19 7.89
CA GLY A 325 12.85 28.63 6.73
C GLY A 325 13.21 27.17 6.47
N LEU A 326 12.23 26.40 5.99
CA LEU A 326 12.40 24.99 5.63
C LEU A 326 11.89 24.66 4.23
N LYS A 327 12.71 23.96 3.44
CA LYS A 327 12.29 23.32 2.18
C LYS A 327 12.62 21.83 2.22
N VAL A 328 11.70 20.98 1.74
CA VAL A 328 11.86 19.51 1.80
C VAL A 328 11.54 18.88 0.45
N TRP A 329 12.41 17.97 0.02
CA TRP A 329 12.21 17.13 -1.15
C TRP A 329 12.19 15.66 -0.75
N VAL A 330 11.31 14.91 -1.39
CA VAL A 330 11.30 13.45 -1.35
C VAL A 330 11.40 12.93 -2.77
N ASN A 331 12.44 12.11 -3.04
CA ASN A 331 12.74 11.59 -4.38
C ASN A 331 12.83 12.70 -5.46
N GLY A 332 13.47 13.83 -5.11
CA GLY A 332 13.62 14.99 -5.99
C GLY A 332 12.32 15.78 -6.26
N ARG A 333 11.18 15.41 -5.65
CA ARG A 333 9.95 16.21 -5.68
C ARG A 333 9.88 17.07 -4.42
N ARG A 334 9.78 18.38 -4.58
CA ARG A 334 9.50 19.30 -3.46
C ARG A 334 8.13 18.97 -2.86
N VAL A 335 8.10 18.64 -1.57
CA VAL A 335 6.87 18.28 -0.84
C VAL A 335 6.51 19.31 0.23
N HIS A 336 7.43 20.21 0.57
CA HIS A 336 7.23 21.26 1.55
C HIS A 336 8.11 22.47 1.25
N GLU A 337 7.59 23.66 1.50
CA GLU A 337 8.32 24.93 1.48
C GLU A 337 7.63 25.89 2.45
N ASN A 338 8.39 26.44 3.38
CA ASN A 338 7.92 27.38 4.38
C ASN A 338 9.07 28.36 4.65
N ASP A 339 9.09 29.49 3.94
CA ASP A 339 10.09 30.55 4.14
C ASP A 339 9.56 31.53 5.20
N ILE A 340 10.03 31.38 6.42
CA ILE A 340 9.53 32.13 7.58
C ILE A 340 10.70 32.37 8.54
N ALA A 341 10.72 33.52 9.20
CA ALA A 341 11.63 33.78 10.32
C ALA A 341 10.99 33.29 11.63
N ARG A 342 11.65 32.37 12.34
CA ARG A 342 11.15 31.74 13.59
C ARG A 342 12.26 31.02 14.35
N GLY A 343 12.06 30.84 15.66
CA GLY A 343 12.90 29.95 16.46
C GLY A 343 12.66 28.46 16.16
N GLY A 344 13.72 27.65 16.25
CA GLY A 344 13.66 26.20 16.07
C GLY A 344 13.00 25.43 17.21
N LEU A 345 11.90 24.72 16.93
CA LEU A 345 11.20 23.83 17.88
C LEU A 345 10.89 22.46 17.25
N PRO A 346 10.82 21.36 18.01
CA PRO A 346 10.44 20.07 17.45
C PRO A 346 8.97 20.08 16.96
N LEU A 347 8.71 19.33 15.88
CA LEU A 347 7.35 19.06 15.36
C LEU A 347 6.58 20.28 14.83
N GLN A 348 7.27 21.34 14.39
CA GLN A 348 6.63 22.55 13.86
C GLN A 348 5.91 22.32 12.52
N ASP A 349 6.54 21.62 11.57
CA ASP A 349 5.96 21.36 10.26
C ASP A 349 5.41 19.92 10.18
N VAL A 350 4.30 19.76 9.43
CA VAL A 350 3.62 18.47 9.22
C VAL A 350 3.67 18.13 7.73
N VAL A 351 4.64 17.33 7.34
CA VAL A 351 4.95 17.07 5.93
C VAL A 351 4.61 15.62 5.55
N PHE A 352 3.51 15.45 4.82
CA PHE A 352 3.14 14.14 4.26
C PHE A 352 3.89 13.88 2.95
N ALA A 353 4.52 12.71 2.84
CA ALA A 353 5.18 12.27 1.61
C ALA A 353 4.80 10.83 1.25
N GLU A 354 4.86 10.52 -0.04
CA GLU A 354 4.72 9.14 -0.53
C GLU A 354 6.10 8.51 -0.69
N LEU A 355 6.25 7.31 -0.14
CA LEU A 355 7.43 6.48 -0.31
C LEU A 355 7.14 5.39 -1.35
N GLU A 356 8.10 5.20 -2.24
CA GLU A 356 8.17 4.04 -3.13
C GLU A 356 8.75 2.83 -2.38
N PRO A 357 8.41 1.58 -2.77
CA PRO A 357 9.14 0.42 -2.29
C PRO A 357 10.64 0.58 -2.54
N GLY A 358 11.41 0.49 -1.45
CA GLY A 358 12.85 0.55 -1.40
C GLY A 358 13.38 1.86 -0.85
N SER A 359 14.52 2.29 -1.38
CA SER A 359 15.21 3.49 -0.91
C SER A 359 14.56 4.75 -1.46
N ASN A 360 14.23 5.69 -0.57
CA ASN A 360 13.67 6.99 -0.90
C ASN A 360 14.60 8.09 -0.39
N GLU A 361 14.95 9.03 -1.25
CA GLU A 361 15.79 10.18 -0.89
C GLU A 361 14.97 11.23 -0.17
N VAL A 362 15.49 11.76 0.93
CA VAL A 362 14.88 12.89 1.64
C VAL A 362 15.93 13.96 1.86
N LEU A 363 15.73 15.11 1.22
CA LEU A 363 16.59 16.28 1.30
C LEU A 363 15.85 17.41 2.02
N PHE A 364 16.55 18.06 2.94
CA PHE A 364 16.09 19.24 3.66
C PHE A 364 17.04 20.39 3.33
N ARG A 365 16.48 21.58 3.15
CA ARG A 365 17.21 22.85 3.14
C ARG A 365 16.65 23.69 4.28
N VAL A 366 17.50 24.03 5.22
CA VAL A 366 17.20 24.92 6.33
C VAL A 366 17.89 26.24 6.05
N ARG A 367 17.12 27.30 5.93
CA ARG A 367 17.63 28.66 5.74
C ARG A 367 17.70 29.32 7.09
N ASN A 368 18.79 30.03 7.36
CA ASN A 368 18.93 30.93 8.49
C ASN A 368 18.86 32.39 8.04
N VAL A 369 18.13 33.21 8.78
CA VAL A 369 18.11 34.67 8.67
C VAL A 369 19.22 35.24 9.55
N VAL A 370 19.19 34.96 10.85
CA VAL A 370 20.18 35.41 11.83
C VAL A 370 20.13 34.54 13.10
N GLY A 371 21.30 34.28 13.68
CA GLY A 371 21.41 33.69 15.02
C GLY A 371 21.52 32.15 15.03
N GLU A 372 20.68 31.50 15.82
CA GLU A 372 20.68 30.04 15.93
C GLU A 372 20.28 29.39 14.59
N HIS A 373 20.84 28.21 14.29
CA HIS A 373 20.53 27.50 13.05
C HIS A 373 20.50 26.00 13.31
N CYS A 374 19.29 25.43 13.30
CA CYS A 374 19.09 24.04 13.67
C CYS A 374 17.96 23.34 12.91
N LEU A 375 17.97 22.01 12.97
CA LEU A 375 16.92 21.13 12.48
C LEU A 375 16.56 20.10 13.56
N TYR A 376 15.27 20.03 13.90
CA TYR A 376 14.65 18.89 14.57
C TYR A 376 14.09 17.97 13.50
N LEU A 377 14.33 16.66 13.59
CA LEU A 377 13.81 15.72 12.59
C LEU A 377 13.27 14.44 13.22
N HIS A 378 11.99 14.21 12.97
CA HIS A 378 11.30 12.98 13.30
C HIS A 378 10.42 12.53 12.13
N TYR A 379 10.05 11.26 12.13
CA TYR A 379 9.08 10.72 11.18
C TYR A 379 8.16 9.70 11.83
N ARG A 380 6.98 9.50 11.24
CA ARG A 380 5.98 8.50 11.61
C ARG A 380 5.66 7.63 10.41
N SER A 381 5.57 6.32 10.62
CA SER A 381 5.17 5.34 9.60
C SER A 381 4.20 4.32 10.19
N LEU A 382 3.27 3.83 9.37
CA LEU A 382 2.33 2.79 9.82
C LEU A 382 3.05 1.45 9.97
N GLY A 383 2.78 0.78 11.10
CA GLY A 383 3.39 -0.52 11.44
C GLY A 383 4.90 -0.46 11.68
N GLY A 384 5.50 0.73 11.78
CA GLY A 384 6.92 0.87 12.06
C GLY A 384 7.84 0.29 10.98
N SER A 385 7.34 0.17 9.76
CA SER A 385 7.98 -0.56 8.67
C SER A 385 9.04 0.25 7.91
N VAL A 386 9.12 1.57 8.15
CA VAL A 386 10.09 2.46 7.50
C VAL A 386 11.33 2.64 8.37
N GLN A 387 12.50 2.59 7.75
CA GLN A 387 13.80 2.77 8.42
C GLN A 387 14.58 3.94 7.82
N ALA A 388 15.13 4.79 8.67
CA ALA A 388 16.08 5.84 8.29
C ALA A 388 17.49 5.26 8.17
N THR A 389 18.18 5.59 7.08
CA THR A 389 19.54 5.13 6.78
C THR A 389 20.34 6.24 6.10
N LEU A 390 21.66 6.17 6.18
CA LEU A 390 22.54 7.04 5.42
C LEU A 390 23.19 6.24 4.28
N PRO A 391 23.20 6.75 3.03
CA PRO A 391 24.03 6.14 2.01
C PRO A 391 25.49 6.36 2.33
N GLU A 392 26.33 5.37 2.02
CA GLU A 392 27.77 5.57 2.07
C GLU A 392 28.23 6.34 0.82
N PRO A 393 29.28 7.18 0.93
CA PRO A 393 29.91 7.84 -0.21
C PRO A 393 30.40 6.83 -1.25
N LEU A 394 30.16 7.16 -2.52
CA LEU A 394 30.62 6.37 -3.65
C LEU A 394 30.88 7.29 -4.85
N ASP A 395 32.13 7.70 -5.00
CA ASP A 395 32.62 8.41 -6.17
C ASP A 395 33.08 7.42 -7.27
N ALA A 396 33.55 7.96 -8.40
CA ALA A 396 34.01 7.16 -9.52
C ALA A 396 35.22 6.27 -9.15
N GLY A 397 36.15 6.78 -8.35
CA GLY A 397 37.33 6.03 -7.90
C GLY A 397 36.97 4.87 -6.97
N GLY A 398 36.08 5.12 -6.00
CA GLY A 398 35.55 4.11 -5.09
C GLY A 398 34.77 3.03 -5.81
N LEU A 399 33.98 3.38 -6.84
CA LEU A 399 33.32 2.40 -7.69
C LEU A 399 34.34 1.53 -8.43
N ALA A 400 35.33 2.14 -9.10
CA ALA A 400 36.36 1.41 -9.83
C ALA A 400 37.13 0.43 -8.92
N ALA A 401 37.48 0.85 -7.71
CA ALA A 401 38.14 0.00 -6.73
C ALA A 401 37.29 -1.23 -6.37
N ARG A 402 35.98 -1.04 -6.11
CA ARG A 402 35.05 -2.13 -5.76
C ARG A 402 34.82 -3.10 -6.92
N LEU A 403 34.74 -2.59 -8.15
CA LEU A 403 34.61 -3.45 -9.34
C LEU A 403 35.89 -4.30 -9.52
N LYS A 404 37.08 -3.70 -9.34
CA LYS A 404 38.37 -4.41 -9.41
C LYS A 404 38.51 -5.45 -8.31
N GLU A 405 38.08 -5.16 -7.09
CA GLU A 405 38.04 -6.10 -5.98
C GLU A 405 37.14 -7.31 -6.31
N ALA A 406 35.92 -7.05 -6.81
CA ALA A 406 34.99 -8.11 -7.19
C ALA A 406 35.55 -9.02 -8.29
N ALA A 407 36.28 -8.47 -9.27
CA ALA A 407 36.91 -9.22 -10.35
C ALA A 407 38.03 -10.17 -9.88
N LYS A 408 38.69 -9.89 -8.76
CA LYS A 408 39.84 -10.67 -8.25
C LYS A 408 39.48 -11.93 -7.44
N GLY A 409 38.21 -12.14 -7.10
CA GLY A 409 37.82 -13.31 -6.29
C GLY A 409 36.44 -13.22 -5.62
N GLY A 410 35.59 -12.27 -6.01
CA GLY A 410 34.26 -12.12 -5.44
C GLY A 410 33.29 -13.22 -5.88
N LYS A 411 32.26 -13.48 -5.05
CA LYS A 411 31.10 -14.32 -5.42
C LYS A 411 30.32 -13.78 -6.64
N GLN A 412 30.61 -12.56 -7.08
CA GLN A 412 30.05 -11.91 -8.27
C GLN A 412 31.20 -11.56 -9.21
N LYS A 413 31.33 -12.26 -10.34
CA LYS A 413 32.35 -11.98 -11.34
C LYS A 413 31.93 -10.78 -12.19
N VAL A 414 32.70 -9.71 -12.13
CA VAL A 414 32.60 -8.56 -13.04
C VAL A 414 33.62 -8.76 -14.16
N GLY A 415 33.19 -8.67 -15.42
CA GLY A 415 34.10 -8.81 -16.56
C GLY A 415 35.11 -7.66 -16.66
N ALA A 416 36.30 -7.95 -17.18
CA ALA A 416 37.37 -6.95 -17.31
C ALA A 416 36.94 -5.69 -18.07
N ALA A 417 36.04 -5.83 -19.05
CA ALA A 417 35.51 -4.72 -19.85
C ALA A 417 34.75 -3.65 -19.06
N PHE A 418 34.35 -3.91 -17.80
CA PHE A 418 33.61 -2.96 -16.96
C PHE A 418 34.50 -2.16 -15.99
N LEU A 419 35.78 -2.52 -15.84
CA LEU A 419 36.60 -2.08 -14.71
C LEU A 419 37.15 -0.66 -14.84
N ASP A 420 37.46 -0.24 -16.06
CA ASP A 420 38.11 1.04 -16.36
C ASP A 420 37.22 1.93 -17.23
N VAL A 421 35.91 1.92 -16.95
CA VAL A 421 34.92 2.73 -17.66
C VAL A 421 34.52 3.94 -16.82
N ASP A 422 34.61 5.13 -17.40
CA ASP A 422 33.98 6.32 -16.82
C ASP A 422 32.47 6.28 -17.04
N TRP A 423 31.77 5.64 -16.10
CA TRP A 423 30.33 5.49 -16.16
C TRP A 423 29.57 6.82 -16.10
N THR A 424 30.14 7.86 -15.49
CA THR A 424 29.48 9.18 -15.42
C THR A 424 29.37 9.79 -16.80
N THR A 425 30.47 9.76 -17.56
CA THR A 425 30.48 10.23 -18.95
C THR A 425 29.70 9.27 -19.85
N GLU A 426 29.95 7.96 -19.76
CA GLU A 426 29.32 6.99 -20.66
C GLU A 426 27.79 6.98 -20.54
N ALA A 427 27.23 7.09 -19.32
CA ALA A 427 25.79 7.10 -19.14
C ALA A 427 25.09 8.26 -19.88
N THR A 428 25.79 9.39 -20.13
CA THR A 428 25.26 10.51 -20.92
C THR A 428 25.26 10.25 -22.43
N ARG A 429 26.11 9.34 -22.90
CA ARG A 429 26.25 8.94 -24.31
C ARG A 429 25.38 7.73 -24.69
N GLY A 430 24.69 7.13 -23.72
CA GLY A 430 23.86 5.95 -23.94
C GLY A 430 22.58 6.25 -24.73
N ASP A 431 22.10 5.25 -25.49
CA ASP A 431 20.84 5.34 -26.22
C ASP A 431 19.66 4.92 -25.33
N LYS A 432 18.81 5.89 -25.00
CA LYS A 432 17.62 5.70 -24.14
C LYS A 432 16.60 4.72 -24.73
N ALA A 433 16.44 4.67 -26.05
CA ALA A 433 15.49 3.78 -26.71
C ALA A 433 15.98 2.33 -26.66
N ARG A 434 17.28 2.10 -26.88
CA ARG A 434 17.90 0.78 -26.65
C ARG A 434 17.86 0.39 -25.18
N GLY A 435 18.15 1.33 -24.27
CA GLY A 435 18.01 1.14 -22.83
C GLY A 435 16.61 0.70 -22.41
N LYS A 436 15.57 1.33 -22.95
CA LYS A 436 14.17 0.94 -22.72
C LYS A 436 13.88 -0.48 -23.19
N LYS A 437 14.40 -0.89 -24.35
CA LYS A 437 14.26 -2.27 -24.87
C LYS A 437 14.98 -3.27 -23.98
N LEU A 438 16.19 -2.95 -23.50
CA LEU A 438 16.94 -3.79 -22.56
C LEU A 438 16.20 -3.91 -21.22
N PHE A 439 15.61 -2.83 -20.72
CA PHE A 439 14.84 -2.84 -19.47
C PHE A 439 13.57 -3.70 -19.55
N ALA A 440 12.91 -3.74 -20.71
CA ALA A 440 11.65 -4.44 -20.91
C ALA A 440 11.72 -5.94 -20.56
N ALA A 441 10.56 -6.56 -20.31
CA ALA A 441 10.46 -7.97 -19.95
C ALA A 441 11.05 -8.91 -21.03
N SER A 442 11.03 -8.50 -22.30
CA SER A 442 11.61 -9.21 -23.44
C SER A 442 13.11 -8.96 -23.66
N GLY A 443 13.72 -8.00 -22.95
CA GLY A 443 15.15 -7.72 -22.99
C GLY A 443 15.91 -8.45 -21.89
N ILE A 444 16.73 -7.71 -21.13
CA ILE A 444 17.41 -8.20 -19.92
C ILE A 444 16.40 -8.57 -18.82
N GLY A 445 15.18 -8.00 -18.88
CA GLY A 445 14.08 -8.41 -18.01
C GLY A 445 13.99 -7.65 -16.69
N CYS A 446 14.59 -6.46 -16.57
CA CYS A 446 14.48 -5.62 -15.37
C CYS A 446 13.02 -5.29 -15.01
N ALA A 447 12.17 -5.08 -16.03
CA ALA A 447 10.73 -4.83 -15.89
C ALA A 447 9.94 -6.03 -15.35
N LYS A 448 10.53 -7.23 -15.30
CA LYS A 448 9.89 -8.40 -14.68
C LYS A 448 9.80 -8.27 -13.16
N CYS A 449 10.60 -7.38 -12.56
CA CYS A 449 10.60 -7.11 -11.12
C CYS A 449 10.37 -5.62 -10.83
N HIS A 450 11.04 -4.71 -11.52
CA HIS A 450 11.06 -3.29 -11.18
C HIS A 450 10.00 -2.46 -11.93
N ALA A 451 9.35 -1.54 -11.21
CA ALA A 451 8.58 -0.46 -11.84
C ALA A 451 9.50 0.54 -12.54
N ALA A 452 8.97 1.15 -13.60
CA ALA A 452 9.51 2.34 -14.25
C ALA A 452 8.33 3.21 -14.72
N LYS A 453 8.60 4.42 -15.24
CA LYS A 453 7.54 5.32 -15.71
C LYS A 453 6.67 4.65 -16.78
N GLY A 454 5.38 4.51 -16.49
CA GLY A 454 4.40 3.84 -17.37
C GLY A 454 4.45 2.30 -17.35
N LEU A 455 5.27 1.70 -16.48
CA LEU A 455 5.36 0.26 -16.27
C LEU A 455 5.03 -0.05 -14.81
N ALA A 456 3.94 -0.81 -14.59
CA ALA A 456 3.52 -1.20 -13.26
C ALA A 456 4.60 -2.06 -12.58
N ALA A 457 4.86 -1.80 -11.30
CA ALA A 457 5.76 -2.61 -10.49
C ALA A 457 5.17 -4.00 -10.27
N VAL A 458 6.04 -4.99 -10.08
CA VAL A 458 5.61 -6.18 -9.33
C VAL A 458 5.42 -5.76 -7.86
N PRO A 459 4.24 -5.97 -7.26
CA PRO A 459 4.00 -5.62 -5.87
C PRO A 459 5.06 -6.26 -4.97
N GLY A 460 5.71 -5.44 -4.12
CA GLY A 460 6.76 -5.85 -3.19
C GLY A 460 8.20 -5.72 -3.71
N ALA A 461 8.40 -5.53 -5.03
CA ALA A 461 9.73 -5.31 -5.60
C ALA A 461 10.15 -3.82 -5.56
N PRO A 462 11.46 -3.50 -5.55
CA PRO A 462 11.92 -2.12 -5.55
C PRO A 462 11.44 -1.34 -6.79
N SER A 463 11.01 -0.10 -6.60
CA SER A 463 10.60 0.77 -7.70
C SER A 463 11.78 1.57 -8.25
N LEU A 464 11.98 1.57 -9.58
CA LEU A 464 12.97 2.39 -10.30
C LEU A 464 12.33 3.61 -10.98
N THR A 465 11.06 3.91 -10.69
CA THR A 465 10.42 5.16 -11.11
C THR A 465 11.17 6.36 -10.54
N GLY A 466 11.49 7.33 -11.39
CA GLY A 466 12.28 8.51 -11.00
C GLY A 466 13.73 8.21 -10.60
N ALA A 467 14.32 7.09 -11.05
CA ALA A 467 15.67 6.68 -10.66
C ALA A 467 16.72 7.77 -10.87
N GLY A 468 16.66 8.54 -11.95
CA GLY A 468 17.60 9.65 -12.21
C GLY A 468 17.57 10.78 -11.18
N LYS A 469 16.48 10.93 -10.43
CA LYS A 469 16.36 11.89 -9.31
C LYS A 469 16.66 11.28 -7.95
N ARG A 470 16.83 9.96 -7.88
CA ARG A 470 16.92 9.18 -6.63
C ARG A 470 18.28 8.53 -6.41
N PHE A 471 19.04 8.33 -7.48
CA PHE A 471 20.24 7.51 -7.44
C PHE A 471 21.32 8.13 -8.32
N THR A 472 22.55 8.16 -7.81
CA THR A 472 23.73 8.54 -8.58
C THR A 472 24.07 7.46 -9.61
N VAL A 473 24.82 7.83 -10.65
CA VAL A 473 25.29 6.88 -11.67
C VAL A 473 26.08 5.74 -11.03
N GLN A 474 26.98 6.06 -10.11
CA GLN A 474 27.82 5.09 -9.43
C GLN A 474 26.99 4.10 -8.62
N TYR A 475 25.95 4.58 -7.92
CA TYR A 475 25.03 3.72 -7.19
C TYR A 475 24.29 2.75 -8.12
N LEU A 476 23.82 3.22 -9.28
CA LEU A 476 23.13 2.37 -10.25
C LEU A 476 24.08 1.32 -10.85
N VAL A 477 25.31 1.70 -11.20
CA VAL A 477 26.33 0.76 -11.71
C VAL A 477 26.64 -0.33 -10.67
N GLU A 478 26.93 0.06 -9.42
CA GLU A 478 27.18 -0.89 -8.34
C GLU A 478 25.98 -1.81 -8.11
N SER A 479 24.76 -1.26 -8.10
CA SER A 479 23.54 -2.05 -7.88
C SER A 479 23.32 -3.11 -8.98
N VAL A 480 23.67 -2.80 -10.24
CA VAL A 480 23.48 -3.70 -11.37
C VAL A 480 24.60 -4.74 -11.48
N LEU A 481 25.86 -4.32 -11.33
CA LEU A 481 27.01 -5.22 -11.49
C LEU A 481 27.30 -6.02 -10.22
N LEU A 482 27.03 -5.45 -9.05
CA LEU A 482 27.29 -6.04 -7.73
C LEU A 482 26.02 -6.07 -6.84
N PRO A 483 24.91 -6.71 -7.25
CA PRO A 483 23.65 -6.65 -6.51
C PRO A 483 23.71 -7.25 -5.07
N ASN A 484 24.75 -8.03 -4.74
CA ASN A 484 24.92 -8.57 -3.39
C ASN A 484 25.77 -7.67 -2.48
N ARG A 485 26.38 -6.60 -3.01
CA ARG A 485 27.26 -5.72 -2.23
C ARG A 485 26.49 -4.93 -1.18
N ARG A 486 25.27 -4.51 -1.52
CA ARG A 486 24.36 -3.77 -0.64
C ARG A 486 22.94 -4.24 -0.84
N ILE A 487 22.41 -4.92 0.17
CA ILE A 487 21.05 -5.46 0.15
C ILE A 487 20.31 -4.86 1.33
N SER A 488 19.28 -4.08 1.03
CA SER A 488 18.35 -3.64 2.07
C SER A 488 17.73 -4.87 2.73
N PRO A 489 17.57 -4.93 4.06
CA PRO A 489 16.99 -6.09 4.74
C PRO A 489 15.64 -6.53 4.16
N VAL A 490 14.84 -5.57 3.69
CA VAL A 490 13.52 -5.83 3.07
C VAL A 490 13.58 -6.47 1.68
N PHE A 491 14.76 -6.53 1.05
CA PHE A 491 14.99 -7.11 -0.28
C PHE A 491 15.93 -8.32 -0.29
N ARG A 492 16.23 -8.85 0.89
CA ARG A 492 16.98 -10.10 1.02
C ARG A 492 16.16 -11.27 0.52
N SER A 493 16.81 -12.17 -0.22
CA SER A 493 16.21 -13.43 -0.62
C SER A 493 15.88 -14.28 0.60
N THR A 494 14.75 -14.98 0.56
CA THR A 494 14.31 -15.93 1.59
C THR A 494 14.25 -17.31 0.96
N VAL A 495 14.79 -18.29 1.67
CA VAL A 495 14.61 -19.71 1.37
C VAL A 495 13.47 -20.24 2.22
N ILE A 496 12.52 -20.89 1.57
CA ILE A 496 11.39 -21.58 2.21
C ILE A 496 11.48 -23.05 1.82
N VAL A 497 11.59 -23.91 2.82
CA VAL A 497 11.51 -25.36 2.67
C VAL A 497 10.10 -25.77 3.06
N THR A 498 9.40 -26.48 2.17
CA THR A 498 8.06 -26.99 2.46
C THR A 498 8.12 -28.41 3.02
N SER A 499 7.09 -28.82 3.76
CA SER A 499 6.93 -30.18 4.31
C SER A 499 6.89 -31.29 3.25
N LYS A 500 6.81 -30.93 1.96
CA LYS A 500 6.90 -31.84 0.81
C LYS A 500 8.32 -31.89 0.22
N GLY A 501 9.32 -31.36 0.92
CA GLY A 501 10.71 -31.25 0.47
C GLY A 501 10.97 -30.22 -0.63
N LYS A 502 10.00 -29.35 -0.96
CA LYS A 502 10.18 -28.35 -2.02
C LYS A 502 10.91 -27.13 -1.46
N VAL A 503 12.02 -26.76 -2.09
CA VAL A 503 12.76 -25.53 -1.77
C VAL A 503 12.33 -24.42 -2.72
N VAL A 504 11.88 -23.29 -2.16
CA VAL A 504 11.55 -22.08 -2.91
C VAL A 504 12.45 -20.96 -2.42
N THR A 505 13.17 -20.32 -3.33
CA THR A 505 14.07 -19.20 -3.02
C THR A 505 13.60 -17.95 -3.77
N GLY A 506 13.53 -16.82 -3.07
CA GLY A 506 13.20 -15.55 -3.69
C GLY A 506 12.81 -14.46 -2.70
N LEU A 507 12.31 -13.34 -3.22
CA LEU A 507 11.86 -12.21 -2.40
C LEU A 507 10.46 -12.46 -1.86
N VAL A 508 10.26 -12.32 -0.54
CA VAL A 508 8.90 -12.32 0.02
C VAL A 508 8.21 -11.00 -0.37
N VAL A 509 7.20 -11.10 -1.22
CA VAL A 509 6.50 -9.95 -1.83
C VAL A 509 5.06 -9.80 -1.34
N GLY A 510 4.59 -10.72 -0.49
CA GLY A 510 3.27 -10.68 0.12
C GLY A 510 3.16 -11.76 1.18
N GLU A 511 2.39 -11.48 2.22
CA GLU A 511 2.11 -12.44 3.29
C GLU A 511 0.73 -12.16 3.85
N THR A 512 -0.11 -13.19 3.91
CA THR A 512 -1.45 -13.16 4.52
C THR A 512 -1.46 -13.99 5.81
N GLY A 513 -2.62 -14.11 6.45
CA GLY A 513 -2.79 -15.03 7.57
C GLY A 513 -2.56 -16.50 7.19
N GLN A 514 -2.75 -16.87 5.92
CA GLN A 514 -2.73 -18.27 5.47
C GLN A 514 -1.54 -18.62 4.56
N ALA A 515 -0.97 -17.65 3.84
CA ALA A 515 0.04 -17.94 2.82
C ALA A 515 1.15 -16.88 2.77
N VAL A 516 2.31 -17.30 2.24
CA VAL A 516 3.45 -16.45 1.88
C VAL A 516 3.58 -16.46 0.36
N THR A 517 3.70 -15.28 -0.25
CA THR A 517 3.99 -15.15 -1.68
C THR A 517 5.46 -14.79 -1.89
N VAL A 518 6.18 -15.64 -2.61
CA VAL A 518 7.59 -15.47 -2.97
C VAL A 518 7.72 -15.12 -4.45
N LEU A 519 8.46 -14.07 -4.77
CA LEU A 519 8.89 -13.73 -6.12
C LEU A 519 10.27 -14.35 -6.37
N THR A 520 10.31 -15.37 -7.21
CA THR A 520 11.53 -16.08 -7.60
C THR A 520 12.42 -15.24 -8.52
N PRO A 521 13.73 -15.57 -8.65
CA PRO A 521 14.65 -14.93 -9.59
C PRO A 521 14.17 -14.94 -11.06
N GLU A 522 13.38 -15.94 -11.44
CA GLU A 522 12.75 -16.06 -12.77
C GLU A 522 11.51 -15.16 -12.92
N ALA A 523 11.24 -14.31 -11.93
CA ALA A 523 10.07 -13.43 -11.82
C ALA A 523 8.72 -14.17 -11.74
N LYS A 524 8.72 -15.42 -11.26
CA LYS A 524 7.50 -16.18 -10.99
C LYS A 524 7.06 -15.97 -9.54
N ARG A 525 5.76 -15.67 -9.33
CA ARG A 525 5.14 -15.68 -8.00
C ARG A 525 4.77 -17.10 -7.61
N VAL A 526 5.28 -17.54 -6.47
CA VAL A 526 4.96 -18.82 -5.85
C VAL A 526 4.26 -18.53 -4.54
N GLU A 527 3.01 -18.95 -4.44
CA GLU A 527 2.27 -18.90 -3.18
C GLU A 527 2.47 -20.21 -2.44
N ILE A 528 2.80 -20.10 -1.15
CA ILE A 528 3.11 -21.23 -0.26
C ILE A 528 2.21 -21.09 0.95
N SER A 529 1.40 -22.11 1.23
CA SER A 529 0.58 -22.16 2.44
C SER A 529 1.49 -22.18 3.66
N LYS A 530 1.20 -21.37 4.69
CA LYS A 530 1.99 -21.31 5.92
C LYS A 530 2.03 -22.64 6.66
N GLY A 531 0.94 -23.41 6.59
CA GLY A 531 0.89 -24.75 7.17
C GLY A 531 1.76 -25.78 6.43
N GLU A 532 2.24 -25.46 5.23
CA GLU A 532 3.19 -26.30 4.48
C GLU A 532 4.65 -25.86 4.70
N ILE A 533 4.92 -24.77 5.43
CA ILE A 533 6.29 -24.26 5.64
C ILE A 533 6.93 -25.02 6.81
N GLU A 534 8.02 -25.71 6.53
CA GLU A 534 8.83 -26.40 7.53
C GLU A 534 9.97 -25.50 8.02
N GLU A 535 10.67 -24.83 7.09
CA GLU A 535 11.74 -23.89 7.41
C GLU A 535 11.61 -22.60 6.58
N ARG A 536 11.89 -21.46 7.21
CA ARG A 536 12.01 -20.14 6.55
C ARG A 536 13.28 -19.45 7.00
N LYS A 537 14.19 -19.16 6.07
CA LYS A 537 15.47 -18.52 6.35
C LYS A 537 15.78 -17.38 5.40
N THR A 538 15.99 -16.18 5.95
CA THR A 538 16.46 -15.02 5.19
C THR A 538 17.95 -15.13 4.93
N GLN A 539 18.36 -14.97 3.67
CA GLN A 539 19.75 -15.05 3.24
C GLN A 539 20.39 -13.65 3.12
N ASN A 540 21.72 -13.59 3.18
CA ASN A 540 22.49 -12.39 2.84
C ASN A 540 22.79 -12.31 1.32
N VAL A 541 21.79 -12.64 0.50
CA VAL A 541 21.87 -12.64 -0.97
C VAL A 541 20.68 -11.85 -1.50
N SER A 542 20.92 -11.07 -2.55
CA SER A 542 19.92 -10.28 -3.24
C SER A 542 18.96 -11.18 -4.00
N ALA A 543 17.70 -10.79 -4.08
CA ALA A 543 16.77 -11.41 -5.00
C ALA A 543 17.03 -11.00 -6.47
N MET A 544 17.81 -9.94 -6.70
CA MET A 544 18.24 -9.54 -8.05
C MET A 544 19.37 -10.47 -8.54
N PRO A 545 19.21 -11.14 -9.69
CA PRO A 545 20.26 -12.00 -10.26
C PRO A 545 21.53 -11.22 -10.60
N ALA A 546 22.69 -11.84 -10.37
CA ALA A 546 23.98 -11.29 -10.81
C ALA A 546 24.24 -11.61 -12.29
N GLY A 547 25.06 -10.80 -12.97
CA GLY A 547 25.51 -11.06 -14.34
C GLY A 547 24.42 -10.93 -15.42
N LEU A 548 23.36 -10.15 -15.14
CA LEU A 548 22.28 -9.86 -16.08
C LEU A 548 22.76 -9.05 -17.29
N VAL A 549 23.66 -8.10 -17.07
CA VAL A 549 24.28 -7.29 -18.13
C VAL A 549 25.59 -7.95 -18.56
N LYS A 550 25.79 -8.11 -19.87
CA LYS A 550 26.95 -8.84 -20.44
C LYS A 550 28.00 -7.91 -21.02
N THR A 551 27.61 -6.74 -21.52
CA THR A 551 28.55 -5.79 -22.14
C THR A 551 28.47 -4.38 -21.52
N PRO A 552 29.56 -3.60 -21.58
CA PRO A 552 29.51 -2.20 -21.13
C PRO A 552 28.50 -1.35 -21.91
N ARG A 553 28.31 -1.64 -23.21
CA ARG A 553 27.33 -0.95 -24.07
C ARG A 553 25.90 -1.15 -23.59
N GLU A 554 25.55 -2.36 -23.18
CA GLU A 554 24.24 -2.66 -22.59
C GLU A 554 24.03 -1.87 -21.29
N LEU A 555 25.02 -1.85 -20.40
CA LEU A 555 24.92 -1.11 -19.14
C LEU A 555 24.77 0.39 -19.41
N ARG A 556 25.57 0.94 -20.32
CA ARG A 556 25.53 2.34 -20.72
C ARG A 556 24.14 2.76 -21.20
N ASP A 557 23.58 2.02 -22.17
CA ASP A 557 22.28 2.34 -22.76
C ASP A 557 21.17 2.15 -21.69
N LEU A 558 21.27 1.14 -20.81
CA LEU A 558 20.35 0.93 -19.68
C LEU A 558 20.39 2.10 -18.68
N LEU A 559 21.59 2.57 -18.30
CA LEU A 559 21.76 3.72 -17.41
C LEU A 559 21.16 4.99 -18.00
N ALA A 560 21.38 5.25 -19.30
CA ALA A 560 20.78 6.41 -19.98
C ALA A 560 19.24 6.40 -19.89
N TYR A 561 18.62 5.22 -20.01
CA TYR A 561 17.18 5.06 -19.81
C TYR A 561 16.73 5.29 -18.36
N LEU A 562 17.47 4.75 -17.37
CA LEU A 562 17.16 4.90 -15.94
C LEU A 562 17.31 6.35 -15.44
N LEU A 563 18.33 7.06 -15.93
CA LEU A 563 18.56 8.47 -15.60
C LEU A 563 17.51 9.40 -16.23
N ALA A 564 16.80 8.94 -17.26
CA ALA A 564 15.72 9.66 -17.90
C ALA A 564 14.33 9.41 -17.27
N GLN A 565 14.25 8.60 -16.20
CA GLN A 565 13.00 8.25 -15.51
C GLN A 565 12.41 9.37 -14.65
#